data_AF-A0A957J5A7-F1
#
_entry.id   AF-A0A957J5A7-F1
#
_cell.length_a   1.000
_cell.length_b   1.000
_cell.length_c   1.000
_cell.angle_alpha   90.00
_cell.angle_beta   90.00
_cell.angle_gamma   90.00
#
_symmetry.space_group_name_H-M   'P 1'
#
loop_
_entity.id
_entity.type
_entity.pdbx_description
1 polymer ?
#
loop_
_entity_poly.entity_id
_entity_poly.type
_entity_poly.pdbx_seq_one_letter_code
_entity_poly.pdbx_strand_id
1 'polypeptide(L)'
;AAHNAYFDVATAHLYFQLNQIYDLLTLFQEMMRTRGLTQPIWLVETNAPPMDDPTWPVPNPTLRVTLREQAAFVPQALAASLAAGVERIALFKLQDTADDRAANPEPFGLVRGNGERRLAFTTYQTAIQYLAGAVGAERERWDGIGQIRVDQVDRTTTVLFNRLFFDQETAVSAQTDTALLVSMTGVTQTITATNHVITVTLPAAACSQPIGDYCMIGGPTYYLVQARQGTTVPALPVPLPTATATPTLTPAPTATPRPTRTPRPTATSTATVTASPTAIPPSATATLRPTTPMPVTVSTVSSTAAAETTNHNLPGNVWLLMLLAGAGLGLGWWYYRRRRP
;
A
#
# COMPACT_ATOMS: atom_id res chain seq x y z
N ALA A 1 28.14 2.78 16.50
CA ALA A 1 28.58 4.08 15.96
C ALA A 1 29.49 3.94 14.74
N ALA A 2 30.63 3.23 14.82
CA ALA A 2 31.67 3.20 13.78
C ALA A 2 31.22 2.85 12.34
N HIS A 3 30.08 2.18 12.15
CA HIS A 3 29.60 1.74 10.84
C HIS A 3 28.12 2.05 10.57
N ASN A 4 27.52 3.02 11.27
CA ASN A 4 26.09 3.38 11.09
C ASN A 4 25.11 2.18 11.15
N ALA A 5 25.33 1.24 12.08
CA ALA A 5 24.59 -0.02 12.17
C ALA A 5 24.61 -0.90 10.88
N TYR A 6 25.53 -0.63 9.96
CA TYR A 6 25.75 -1.33 8.68
C TYR A 6 24.66 -1.16 7.62
N PHE A 7 23.81 -0.14 7.75
CA PHE A 7 22.85 0.23 6.71
C PHE A 7 22.50 1.72 6.77
N ASP A 8 22.21 2.30 5.61
CA ASP A 8 21.81 3.71 5.50
C ASP A 8 20.29 3.88 5.49
N VAL A 9 19.57 2.88 5.00
CA VAL A 9 18.12 2.92 4.78
C VAL A 9 17.54 1.54 5.05
N ALA A 10 16.40 1.49 5.75
CA ALA A 10 15.58 0.28 5.81
C ALA A 10 14.52 0.33 4.71
N THR A 11 14.35 -0.76 3.95
CA THR A 11 13.37 -0.81 2.87
C THR A 11 12.19 -1.71 3.23
N ALA A 12 11.01 -1.37 2.72
CA ALA A 12 9.80 -2.17 2.85
C ALA A 12 9.12 -2.39 1.49
N HIS A 13 8.50 -3.56 1.34
CA HIS A 13 7.73 -3.95 0.17
C HIS A 13 6.33 -4.36 0.67
N LEU A 14 5.35 -3.47 0.53
CA LEU A 14 4.02 -3.65 1.13
C LEU A 14 2.95 -3.49 0.05
N TYR A 15 2.12 -4.50 -0.13
CA TYR A 15 1.17 -4.59 -1.25
C TYR A 15 -0.27 -4.68 -0.75
N PHE A 16 -1.22 -4.26 -1.59
CA PHE A 16 -2.68 -4.40 -1.42
C PHE A 16 -3.31 -3.66 -0.24
N GLN A 17 -2.92 -3.97 1.00
CA GLN A 17 -3.69 -3.59 2.19
C GLN A 17 -3.22 -2.27 2.78
N LEU A 18 -4.05 -1.22 2.66
CA LEU A 18 -3.72 0.13 3.12
C LEU A 18 -3.50 0.22 4.64
N ASN A 19 -4.24 -0.58 5.42
CA ASN A 19 -4.03 -0.66 6.87
C ASN A 19 -2.60 -1.12 7.18
N GLN A 20 -2.18 -2.21 6.52
CA GLN A 20 -0.86 -2.79 6.74
C GLN A 20 0.26 -1.85 6.31
N ILE A 21 0.07 -1.06 5.25
CA ILE A 21 1.08 -0.08 4.81
C ILE A 21 1.44 0.87 5.96
N TYR A 22 0.46 1.59 6.51
CA TYR A 22 0.74 2.53 7.60
C TYR A 22 1.24 1.82 8.86
N ASP A 23 0.54 0.75 9.27
CA ASP A 23 0.77 0.13 10.57
C ASP A 23 2.14 -0.60 10.62
N LEU A 24 2.55 -1.27 9.54
CA LEU A 24 3.85 -1.95 9.48
C LEU A 24 5.01 -0.96 9.36
N LEU A 25 4.86 0.12 8.59
CA LEU A 25 5.88 1.17 8.50
C LEU A 25 6.11 1.84 9.86
N THR A 26 5.02 2.16 10.57
CA THR A 26 5.09 2.73 11.92
C THR A 26 5.73 1.74 12.91
N LEU A 27 5.35 0.45 12.82
CA LEU A 27 5.96 -0.60 13.65
C LEU A 27 7.46 -0.72 13.41
N PHE A 28 7.91 -0.67 12.15
CA PHE A 28 9.33 -0.74 11.81
C PHE A 28 10.10 0.46 12.36
N GLN A 29 9.53 1.66 12.26
CA GLN A 29 10.12 2.86 12.87
C GLN A 29 10.25 2.72 14.39
N GLU A 30 9.23 2.23 15.07
CA GLU A 30 9.27 2.03 16.53
C GLU A 30 10.31 0.97 16.93
N MET A 31 10.40 -0.14 16.18
CA MET A 31 11.43 -1.16 16.41
C MET A 31 12.87 -0.64 16.20
N MET A 32 13.07 0.26 15.24
CA MET A 32 14.36 0.92 15.02
C MET A 32 14.66 1.92 16.16
N ARG A 33 13.70 2.76 16.51
CA ARG A 33 13.82 3.79 17.55
C ARG A 33 14.14 3.18 18.92
N THR A 34 13.49 2.07 19.28
CA THR A 34 13.77 1.33 20.53
C THR A 34 15.20 0.76 20.61
N ARG A 35 15.90 0.68 19.47
CA ARG A 35 17.31 0.27 19.36
C ARG A 35 18.26 1.46 19.17
N GLY A 36 17.76 2.69 19.29
CA GLY A 36 18.54 3.92 19.07
C GLY A 36 18.90 4.15 17.60
N LEU A 37 18.16 3.56 16.66
CA LEU A 37 18.36 3.71 15.23
C LEU A 37 17.43 4.81 14.68
N THR A 38 17.96 5.63 13.78
CA THR A 38 17.28 6.81 13.20
C THR A 38 17.33 6.82 11.67
N GLN A 39 17.81 5.75 11.06
CA GLN A 39 17.86 5.59 9.61
C GLN A 39 16.44 5.74 9.02
N PRO A 40 16.30 6.39 7.86
CA PRO A 40 15.00 6.52 7.21
C PRO A 40 14.49 5.16 6.72
N ILE A 41 13.16 5.08 6.57
CA ILE A 41 12.50 3.98 5.88
C ILE A 41 12.09 4.45 4.48
N TRP A 42 12.33 3.60 3.47
CA TRP A 42 11.77 3.77 2.12
C TRP A 42 10.77 2.65 1.84
N LEU A 43 9.57 3.01 1.38
CA LEU A 43 8.64 2.05 0.79
C LEU A 43 9.01 1.90 -0.69
N VAL A 44 9.90 0.95 -0.99
CA VAL A 44 10.49 0.85 -2.34
C VAL A 44 9.63 0.03 -3.30
N GLU A 45 8.66 -0.71 -2.79
CA GLU A 45 7.66 -1.38 -3.62
C GLU A 45 6.29 -1.39 -2.95
N THR A 46 5.29 -0.91 -3.69
CA THR A 46 3.87 -1.05 -3.34
C THR A 46 3.00 -1.03 -4.60
N ASN A 47 1.89 -1.78 -4.60
CA ASN A 47 0.79 -1.70 -5.58
C ASN A 47 -0.37 -2.61 -5.14
N ALA A 48 -1.47 -2.57 -5.90
CA ALA A 48 -2.56 -3.51 -5.90
C ALA A 48 -2.95 -3.80 -7.38
N PRO A 49 -2.36 -4.81 -8.03
CA PRO A 49 -2.58 -5.06 -9.46
C PRO A 49 -4.00 -5.57 -9.74
N PRO A 50 -4.63 -5.18 -10.85
CA PRO A 50 -6.00 -5.54 -11.17
C PRO A 50 -6.10 -6.95 -11.77
N MET A 51 -7.18 -7.64 -11.47
CA MET A 51 -7.52 -8.94 -12.02
C MET A 51 -8.32 -8.84 -13.34
N ASP A 52 -8.94 -7.70 -13.60
CA ASP A 52 -9.97 -7.49 -14.62
C ASP A 52 -9.51 -6.61 -15.79
N ASP A 53 -8.19 -6.45 -16.00
CA ASP A 53 -7.70 -5.76 -17.19
C ASP A 53 -8.06 -6.57 -18.45
N PRO A 54 -8.78 -6.01 -19.44
CA PRO A 54 -9.20 -6.75 -20.64
C PRO A 54 -8.03 -7.30 -21.47
N THR A 55 -6.85 -6.67 -21.40
CA THR A 55 -5.64 -7.09 -22.11
C THR A 55 -4.81 -8.09 -21.31
N TRP A 56 -5.11 -8.24 -20.01
CA TRP A 56 -4.42 -9.13 -19.09
C TRP A 56 -5.36 -9.63 -17.98
N PRO A 57 -6.37 -10.44 -18.33
CA PRO A 57 -7.29 -10.98 -17.33
C PRO A 57 -6.55 -12.00 -16.45
N VAL A 58 -6.86 -11.98 -15.15
CA VAL A 58 -6.34 -12.92 -14.16
C VAL A 58 -7.52 -13.74 -13.63
N PRO A 59 -7.71 -14.99 -14.07
CA PRO A 59 -8.91 -15.77 -13.73
C PRO A 59 -8.94 -16.23 -12.27
N ASN A 60 -7.78 -16.46 -11.66
CA ASN A 60 -7.65 -16.99 -10.30
C ASN A 60 -6.73 -16.08 -9.46
N PRO A 61 -7.13 -14.83 -9.19
CA PRO A 61 -6.29 -13.90 -8.44
C PRO A 61 -6.25 -14.29 -6.97
N THR A 62 -5.11 -14.08 -6.31
CA THR A 62 -4.98 -14.33 -4.87
C THR A 62 -5.81 -13.35 -4.05
N LEU A 63 -5.80 -12.07 -4.47
CA LEU A 63 -6.59 -10.99 -3.91
C LEU A 63 -7.35 -10.29 -5.04
N ARG A 64 -8.62 -9.98 -4.82
CA ARG A 64 -9.48 -9.39 -5.85
C ARG A 64 -9.32 -7.88 -5.87
N VAL A 65 -8.81 -7.35 -6.97
CA VAL A 65 -8.65 -5.91 -7.21
C VAL A 65 -9.08 -5.62 -8.63
N THR A 66 -9.90 -4.59 -8.83
CA THR A 66 -10.30 -4.11 -10.16
C THR A 66 -9.36 -3.02 -10.68
N LEU A 67 -9.42 -2.70 -11.98
CA LEU A 67 -8.73 -1.55 -12.57
C LEU A 67 -9.05 -0.24 -11.84
N ARG A 68 -10.30 -0.10 -11.37
CA ARG A 68 -10.75 1.06 -10.59
C ARG A 68 -10.15 1.07 -9.19
N GLU A 69 -10.04 -0.08 -8.54
CA GLU A 69 -9.41 -0.21 -7.23
C GLU A 69 -7.91 -0.02 -7.30
N GLN A 70 -7.20 -0.52 -8.32
CA GLN A 70 -5.79 -0.16 -8.54
C GLN A 70 -5.63 1.36 -8.62
N ALA A 71 -6.50 2.03 -9.36
CA ALA A 71 -6.47 3.49 -9.49
C ALA A 71 -6.77 4.23 -8.17
N ALA A 72 -7.65 3.70 -7.33
CA ALA A 72 -7.95 4.26 -6.00
C ALA A 72 -6.84 3.98 -4.98
N PHE A 73 -6.21 2.80 -5.04
CA PHE A 73 -5.14 2.38 -4.15
C PHE A 73 -3.94 3.33 -4.21
N VAL A 74 -3.50 3.72 -5.41
CA VAL A 74 -2.28 4.53 -5.60
C VAL A 74 -2.25 5.78 -4.70
N PRO A 75 -3.22 6.72 -4.79
CA PRO A 75 -3.18 7.91 -3.95
C PRO A 75 -3.36 7.60 -2.45
N GLN A 76 -4.12 6.56 -2.10
CA GLN A 76 -4.33 6.15 -0.71
C GLN A 76 -3.04 5.62 -0.09
N ALA A 77 -2.30 4.79 -0.82
CA ALA A 77 -1.02 4.22 -0.40
C ALA A 77 0.05 5.30 -0.28
N LEU A 78 0.14 6.23 -1.23
CA LEU A 78 1.08 7.36 -1.16
C LEU A 78 0.82 8.23 0.07
N ALA A 79 -0.44 8.63 0.31
CA ALA A 79 -0.80 9.42 1.47
C ALA A 79 -0.54 8.68 2.79
N ALA A 80 -0.93 7.40 2.87
CA ALA A 80 -0.72 6.60 4.07
C ALA A 80 0.77 6.42 4.39
N SER A 81 1.60 6.25 3.36
CA SER A 81 3.05 6.13 3.51
C SER A 81 3.68 7.44 4.00
N LEU A 82 3.27 8.58 3.45
CA LEU A 82 3.70 9.90 3.93
C LEU A 82 3.33 10.09 5.41
N ALA A 83 2.10 9.75 5.79
CA ALA A 83 1.64 9.84 7.17
C ALA A 83 2.38 8.87 8.11
N ALA A 84 2.86 7.75 7.60
CA ALA A 84 3.73 6.84 8.32
C ALA A 84 5.19 7.32 8.37
N GLY A 85 5.53 8.48 7.80
CA GLY A 85 6.87 9.09 7.92
C GLY A 85 7.96 8.45 7.06
N VAL A 86 7.62 7.77 5.96
CA VAL A 86 8.65 7.28 5.03
C VAL A 86 9.24 8.41 4.22
N GLU A 87 10.54 8.32 3.91
CA GLU A 87 11.26 9.37 3.19
C GLU A 87 11.08 9.26 1.67
N ARG A 88 10.97 8.04 1.14
CA ARG A 88 10.76 7.76 -0.28
C ARG A 88 9.75 6.65 -0.48
N ILE A 89 8.97 6.79 -1.56
CA ILE A 89 7.94 5.83 -1.97
C ILE A 89 8.14 5.52 -3.45
N ALA A 90 8.14 4.25 -3.81
CA ALA A 90 8.13 3.80 -5.20
C ALA A 90 6.96 2.83 -5.43
N LEU A 91 6.24 3.09 -6.53
CA LEU A 91 5.15 2.24 -6.98
C LEU A 91 5.70 1.19 -7.93
N PHE A 92 5.43 -0.09 -7.66
CA PHE A 92 5.78 -1.19 -8.54
C PHE A 92 4.60 -1.46 -9.47
N LYS A 93 4.57 -1.01 -10.72
CA LYS A 93 5.67 -0.44 -11.51
C LYS A 93 5.15 0.43 -12.65
N LEU A 94 6.05 1.04 -13.40
CA LEU A 94 5.69 1.91 -14.52
C LEU A 94 4.97 1.15 -15.65
N GLN A 95 5.58 0.10 -16.19
CA GLN A 95 5.08 -0.58 -17.39
C GLN A 95 5.16 -2.10 -17.27
N ASP A 96 4.14 -2.79 -17.76
CA ASP A 96 4.19 -4.25 -17.92
C ASP A 96 5.20 -4.66 -18.99
N THR A 97 5.83 -5.81 -18.78
CA THR A 97 6.73 -6.44 -19.73
C THR A 97 6.23 -7.83 -20.12
N ALA A 98 6.71 -8.36 -21.24
CA ALA A 98 6.31 -9.67 -21.72
C ALA A 98 6.61 -10.80 -20.71
N ASP A 99 7.66 -10.64 -19.91
CA ASP A 99 8.14 -11.66 -18.97
C ASP A 99 7.44 -11.62 -17.61
N ASP A 100 6.61 -10.60 -17.32
CA ASP A 100 6.03 -10.47 -15.97
C ASP A 100 5.14 -11.65 -15.61
N ARG A 101 4.44 -12.24 -16.58
CA ARG A 101 3.57 -13.42 -16.36
C ARG A 101 4.33 -14.61 -15.79
N ALA A 102 5.63 -14.72 -16.08
CA ALA A 102 6.45 -15.80 -15.54
C ALA A 102 6.79 -15.57 -14.06
N ALA A 103 6.86 -14.32 -13.62
CA ALA A 103 7.12 -13.95 -12.24
C ALA A 103 5.84 -13.89 -11.40
N ASN A 104 4.77 -13.33 -11.94
CA ASN A 104 3.51 -13.13 -11.24
C ASN A 104 2.33 -13.12 -12.25
N PRO A 105 1.20 -13.79 -11.96
CA PRO A 105 0.02 -13.75 -12.82
C PRO A 105 -0.60 -12.35 -13.01
N GLU A 106 -0.49 -11.46 -12.03
CA GLU A 106 -1.14 -10.14 -12.01
C GLU A 106 -0.33 -9.01 -12.71
N PRO A 107 -0.97 -8.12 -13.49
CA PRO A 107 -0.30 -7.00 -14.19
C PRO A 107 -0.12 -5.75 -13.32
N PHE A 108 1.11 -5.42 -12.95
CA PHE A 108 1.40 -4.31 -12.02
C PHE A 108 1.53 -2.93 -12.67
N GLY A 109 1.75 -2.85 -13.97
CA GLY A 109 2.08 -1.61 -14.67
C GLY A 109 1.00 -0.54 -14.51
N LEU A 110 1.41 0.71 -14.35
CA LEU A 110 0.55 1.86 -14.65
C LEU A 110 0.30 1.99 -16.17
N VAL A 111 1.22 1.44 -16.97
CA VAL A 111 1.18 1.37 -18.42
C VAL A 111 1.19 -0.09 -18.84
N ARG A 112 0.34 -0.45 -19.80
CA ARG A 112 0.30 -1.78 -20.42
C ARG A 112 1.55 -2.03 -21.26
N GLY A 113 1.79 -3.30 -21.59
CA GLY A 113 2.91 -3.67 -22.47
C GLY A 113 2.86 -3.00 -23.86
N ASN A 114 1.66 -2.67 -24.36
CA ASN A 114 1.47 -1.96 -25.62
C ASN A 114 1.62 -0.41 -25.51
N GLY A 115 1.95 0.12 -24.33
CA GLY A 115 2.12 1.56 -24.09
C GLY A 115 0.84 2.31 -23.69
N GLU A 116 -0.32 1.65 -23.65
CA GLU A 116 -1.55 2.28 -23.17
C GLU A 116 -1.52 2.51 -21.67
N ARG A 117 -1.99 3.68 -21.23
CA ARG A 117 -2.07 4.03 -19.81
C ARG A 117 -3.30 3.41 -19.17
N ARG A 118 -3.14 2.79 -18.01
CA ARG A 118 -4.26 2.44 -17.11
C ARG A 118 -4.72 3.69 -16.36
N LEU A 119 -5.94 3.65 -15.81
CA LEU A 119 -6.48 4.73 -14.98
C LEU A 119 -5.55 5.08 -13.80
N ALA A 120 -4.85 4.09 -13.25
CA ALA A 120 -3.87 4.26 -12.19
C ALA A 120 -2.70 5.18 -12.58
N PHE A 121 -2.35 5.30 -13.87
CA PHE A 121 -1.36 6.28 -14.33
C PHE A 121 -1.86 7.71 -14.09
N THR A 122 -3.12 7.98 -14.46
CA THR A 122 -3.74 9.29 -14.26
C THR A 122 -3.86 9.61 -12.78
N THR A 123 -4.29 8.66 -11.95
CA THR A 123 -4.41 8.92 -10.51
C THR A 123 -3.06 9.07 -9.82
N TYR A 124 -2.02 8.37 -10.30
CA TYR A 124 -0.63 8.62 -9.91
C TYR A 124 -0.19 10.06 -10.21
N GLN A 125 -0.43 10.56 -11.43
CA GLN A 125 -0.09 11.93 -11.81
C GLN A 125 -0.79 12.98 -10.93
N THR A 126 -2.09 12.80 -10.68
CA THR A 126 -2.83 13.67 -9.76
C THR A 126 -2.22 13.59 -8.35
N ALA A 127 -1.97 12.38 -7.84
CA ALA A 127 -1.43 12.20 -6.50
C ALA A 127 -0.09 12.91 -6.30
N ILE A 128 0.88 12.69 -7.20
CA ILE A 128 2.19 13.35 -7.08
C ILE A 128 2.07 14.87 -7.18
N GLN A 129 1.12 15.40 -7.95
CA GLN A 129 0.91 16.83 -8.08
C GLN A 129 0.38 17.46 -6.79
N TYR A 130 -0.65 16.84 -6.19
CA TYR A 130 -1.29 17.37 -4.98
C TYR A 130 -0.49 17.09 -3.71
N LEU A 131 0.31 16.02 -3.68
CA LEU A 131 1.15 15.64 -2.53
C LEU A 131 2.57 16.22 -2.59
N ALA A 132 2.99 16.78 -3.73
CA ALA A 132 4.30 17.40 -3.87
C ALA A 132 4.52 18.54 -2.87
N GLY A 133 5.75 18.59 -2.32
CA GLY A 133 6.14 19.59 -1.32
C GLY A 133 5.61 19.29 0.10
N ALA A 134 5.19 18.06 0.37
CA ALA A 134 4.87 17.61 1.72
C ALA A 134 6.05 17.85 2.66
N VAL A 135 5.80 18.61 3.73
CA VAL A 135 6.72 18.82 4.86
C VAL A 135 6.28 18.07 6.12
N GLY A 136 5.06 17.53 6.10
CA GLY A 136 4.50 16.67 7.13
C GLY A 136 3.23 15.99 6.63
N ALA A 137 2.84 14.90 7.28
CA ALA A 137 1.56 14.25 7.03
C ALA A 137 1.08 13.53 8.30
N GLU A 138 -0.23 13.47 8.48
CA GLU A 138 -0.87 12.90 9.66
C GLU A 138 -2.11 12.11 9.26
N ARG A 139 -2.22 10.88 9.75
CA ARG A 139 -3.43 10.05 9.62
C ARG A 139 -4.44 10.47 10.69
N GLU A 140 -5.24 11.48 10.39
CA GLU A 140 -6.19 12.11 11.32
C GLU A 140 -7.39 11.20 11.66
N ARG A 141 -7.86 10.41 10.71
CA ARG A 141 -9.01 9.53 10.89
C ARG A 141 -8.84 8.23 10.11
N TRP A 142 -9.21 7.11 10.73
CA TRP A 142 -9.08 5.78 10.13
C TRP A 142 -10.18 4.82 10.59
N ASP A 143 -11.44 5.23 10.44
CA ASP A 143 -12.65 4.44 10.70
C ASP A 143 -13.35 4.09 9.37
N GLY A 144 -14.67 4.26 9.22
CA GLY A 144 -15.33 4.17 7.92
C GLY A 144 -14.78 5.14 6.86
N ILE A 145 -14.05 6.17 7.29
CA ILE A 145 -13.40 7.17 6.44
C ILE A 145 -11.89 7.13 6.67
N GLY A 146 -11.14 7.08 5.57
CA GLY A 146 -9.71 7.38 5.57
C GLY A 146 -9.52 8.89 5.37
N GLN A 147 -8.90 9.55 6.35
CA GLN A 147 -8.54 10.96 6.29
C GLN A 147 -7.07 11.13 6.65
N ILE A 148 -6.30 11.69 5.72
CA ILE A 148 -4.89 11.97 5.91
C ILE A 148 -4.64 13.43 5.54
N ARG A 149 -4.19 14.24 6.51
CA ARG A 149 -3.73 15.60 6.24
C ARG A 149 -2.29 15.56 5.77
N VAL A 150 -2.01 16.31 4.72
CA VAL A 150 -0.66 16.55 4.22
C VAL A 150 -0.42 18.04 4.34
N ASP A 151 0.65 18.39 5.02
CA ASP A 151 1.08 19.75 5.28
C ASP A 151 2.11 20.16 4.23
N GLN A 152 1.86 21.24 3.51
CA GLN A 152 2.80 21.90 2.61
C GLN A 152 3.05 23.34 3.08
N VAL A 153 4.04 24.03 2.52
CA VAL A 153 4.42 25.37 2.97
C VAL A 153 3.27 26.38 2.85
N ASP A 154 2.54 26.34 1.74
CA ASP A 154 1.51 27.29 1.34
C ASP A 154 0.08 26.77 1.52
N ARG A 155 -0.10 25.47 1.73
CA ARG A 155 -1.43 24.84 1.77
C ARG A 155 -1.45 23.61 2.66
N THR A 156 -2.65 23.12 2.92
CA THR A 156 -2.87 21.77 3.41
C THR A 156 -3.70 21.01 2.41
N THR A 157 -3.35 19.75 2.18
CA THR A 157 -4.13 18.83 1.35
C THR A 157 -4.64 17.68 2.22
N THR A 158 -5.95 17.60 2.40
CA THR A 158 -6.58 16.46 3.09
C THR A 158 -7.00 15.41 2.08
N VAL A 159 -6.37 14.24 2.12
CA VAL A 159 -6.72 13.07 1.32
C VAL A 159 -7.87 12.34 1.99
N LEU A 160 -8.96 12.17 1.26
CA LEU A 160 -10.23 11.62 1.74
C LEU A 160 -10.66 10.45 0.87
N PHE A 161 -11.08 9.36 1.50
CA PHE A 161 -11.71 8.23 0.81
C PHE A 161 -12.60 7.43 1.75
N ASN A 162 -13.63 6.81 1.18
CA ASN A 162 -14.54 5.93 1.89
C ASN A 162 -13.91 4.53 2.03
N ARG A 163 -14.00 3.90 3.20
CA ARG A 163 -13.49 2.54 3.45
C ARG A 163 -14.60 1.49 3.46
N LEU A 164 -15.84 1.89 3.18
CA LEU A 164 -17.05 1.07 3.21
C LEU A 164 -17.70 0.97 1.82
N PHE A 165 -18.59 -0.02 1.66
CA PHE A 165 -19.28 -0.34 0.41
C PHE A 165 -20.58 0.46 0.18
N PHE A 166 -20.83 1.48 0.98
CA PHE A 166 -21.95 2.41 0.85
C PHE A 166 -21.46 3.84 1.05
N ASP A 167 -22.13 4.81 0.44
CA ASP A 167 -21.71 6.21 0.46
C ASP A 167 -21.52 6.73 1.89
N GLN A 168 -20.53 7.59 2.06
CA GLN A 168 -20.22 8.27 3.30
C GLN A 168 -20.24 9.78 3.10
N GLU A 169 -20.45 10.50 4.18
CA GLU A 169 -20.26 11.94 4.24
C GLU A 169 -19.24 12.23 5.34
N THR A 170 -18.31 13.15 5.06
CA THR A 170 -17.33 13.59 6.04
C THR A 170 -17.32 15.11 6.16
N ALA A 171 -17.03 15.58 7.37
CA ALA A 171 -16.87 16.98 7.70
C ALA A 171 -15.39 17.25 7.99
N VAL A 172 -14.81 18.23 7.31
CA VAL A 172 -13.43 18.69 7.52
C VAL A 172 -13.46 20.13 7.99
N SER A 173 -12.66 20.46 9.01
CA SER A 173 -12.51 21.83 9.48
C SER A 173 -11.96 22.73 8.38
N ALA A 174 -12.64 23.85 8.15
CA ALA A 174 -12.27 24.82 7.15
C ALA A 174 -11.21 25.80 7.69
N GLN A 175 -10.11 25.98 6.95
CA GLN A 175 -9.09 27.00 7.24
C GLN A 175 -9.39 28.33 6.57
N THR A 176 -10.19 28.29 5.49
CA THR A 176 -10.59 29.41 4.64
C THR A 176 -12.06 29.26 4.26
N ASP A 177 -12.68 30.33 3.77
CA ASP A 177 -14.11 30.31 3.37
C ASP A 177 -14.35 29.42 2.15
N THR A 178 -13.33 29.18 1.34
CA THR A 178 -13.38 28.29 0.18
C THR A 178 -12.21 27.32 0.17
N ALA A 179 -12.40 26.17 -0.46
CA ALA A 179 -11.40 25.15 -0.69
C ALA A 179 -11.56 24.56 -2.10
N LEU A 180 -10.52 23.90 -2.59
CA LEU A 180 -10.56 23.16 -3.85
C LEU A 180 -10.70 21.67 -3.55
N LEU A 181 -11.82 21.06 -3.95
CA LEU A 181 -12.01 19.62 -3.94
C LEU A 181 -11.57 19.05 -5.29
N VAL A 182 -10.72 18.03 -5.27
CA VAL A 182 -10.17 17.42 -6.47
C VAL A 182 -10.36 15.92 -6.43
N SER A 183 -10.93 15.34 -7.48
CA SER A 183 -11.04 13.88 -7.59
C SER A 183 -9.68 13.23 -7.85
N MET A 184 -9.57 11.92 -7.65
CA MET A 184 -8.36 11.15 -8.01
C MET A 184 -7.97 11.28 -9.50
N THR A 185 -8.91 11.63 -10.38
CA THR A 185 -8.67 11.84 -11.81
C THR A 185 -8.33 13.30 -12.16
N GLY A 186 -8.30 14.21 -11.18
CA GLY A 186 -7.95 15.61 -11.38
C GLY A 186 -9.12 16.54 -11.70
N VAL A 187 -10.37 16.08 -11.60
CA VAL A 187 -11.55 16.95 -11.75
C VAL A 187 -11.65 17.85 -10.52
N THR A 188 -11.68 19.16 -10.74
CA THR A 188 -11.65 20.17 -9.67
C THR A 188 -13.00 20.84 -9.46
N GLN A 189 -13.33 21.14 -8.21
CA GLN A 189 -14.51 21.90 -7.81
C GLN A 189 -14.15 22.83 -6.65
N THR A 190 -14.55 24.10 -6.73
CA THR A 190 -14.49 25.00 -5.56
C THR A 190 -15.66 24.70 -4.63
N ILE A 191 -15.39 24.52 -3.35
CA ILE A 191 -16.39 24.28 -2.30
C ILE A 191 -16.30 25.39 -1.26
N THR A 192 -17.45 25.87 -0.80
CA THR A 192 -17.56 26.90 0.23
C THR A 192 -17.79 26.26 1.59
N ALA A 193 -17.06 26.72 2.60
CA ALA A 193 -17.27 26.32 3.98
C ALA A 193 -18.56 26.93 4.52
N THR A 194 -19.30 26.15 5.31
CA THR A 194 -20.47 26.63 6.07
C THR A 194 -20.18 26.42 7.54
N ASN A 195 -20.27 27.49 8.35
CA ASN A 195 -19.95 27.44 9.79
C ASN A 195 -18.56 26.83 10.09
N HIS A 196 -17.53 27.24 9.32
CA HIS A 196 -16.15 26.72 9.41
C HIS A 196 -16.00 25.22 9.14
N VAL A 197 -16.95 24.61 8.43
CA VAL A 197 -16.91 23.19 8.04
C VAL A 197 -17.08 23.05 6.53
N ILE A 198 -16.29 22.17 5.93
CA ILE A 198 -16.47 21.69 4.56
C ILE A 198 -16.99 20.26 4.62
N THR A 199 -18.16 20.03 4.03
CA THR A 199 -18.76 18.70 3.89
C THR A 199 -18.39 18.10 2.54
N VAL A 200 -17.92 16.85 2.55
CA VAL A 200 -17.54 16.11 1.35
C VAL A 200 -18.26 14.77 1.31
N THR A 201 -19.00 14.52 0.23
CA THR A 201 -19.58 13.20 -0.06
C THR A 201 -18.51 12.29 -0.66
N LEU A 202 -18.37 11.10 -0.10
CA LEU A 202 -17.41 10.08 -0.50
C LEU A 202 -18.17 8.83 -1.02
N PRO A 203 -18.15 8.57 -2.34
CA PRO A 203 -18.83 7.41 -2.90
C PRO A 203 -18.33 6.09 -2.32
N ALA A 204 -19.22 5.08 -2.32
CA ALA A 204 -18.92 3.71 -1.95
C ALA A 204 -17.65 3.16 -2.61
N ALA A 205 -16.90 2.35 -1.86
CA ALA A 205 -15.85 1.51 -2.42
C ALA A 205 -16.44 0.36 -3.25
N ALA A 206 -15.75 -0.05 -4.32
CA ALA A 206 -16.15 -1.21 -5.11
C ALA A 206 -16.11 -2.49 -4.27
N CYS A 207 -15.16 -2.57 -3.33
CA CYS A 207 -15.08 -3.62 -2.32
C CYS A 207 -15.00 -5.02 -2.91
N SER A 208 -14.25 -5.20 -4.01
CA SER A 208 -14.08 -6.52 -4.65
C SER A 208 -13.44 -7.53 -3.71
N GLN A 209 -12.67 -7.02 -2.73
CA GLN A 209 -12.10 -7.76 -1.63
C GLN A 209 -12.39 -7.05 -0.30
N PRO A 210 -13.21 -7.65 0.59
CA PRO A 210 -13.35 -7.17 1.97
C PRO A 210 -12.21 -7.66 2.86
N ILE A 211 -11.93 -6.92 3.93
CA ILE A 211 -11.03 -7.27 5.04
C ILE A 211 -11.70 -6.85 6.35
N GLY A 212 -12.21 -7.84 7.08
CA GLY A 212 -13.04 -7.58 8.26
C GLY A 212 -14.25 -6.74 7.87
N ASP A 213 -14.45 -5.63 8.59
CA ASP A 213 -15.59 -4.72 8.39
C ASP A 213 -15.35 -3.65 7.31
N TYR A 214 -14.19 -3.65 6.64
CA TYR A 214 -13.79 -2.63 5.67
C TYR A 214 -13.45 -3.23 4.31
N CYS A 215 -13.43 -2.39 3.29
CA CYS A 215 -12.90 -2.75 1.97
C CYS A 215 -11.36 -2.71 2.00
N MET A 216 -10.71 -3.70 1.38
CA MET A 216 -9.25 -3.76 1.28
C MET A 216 -8.68 -2.50 0.65
N ILE A 217 -9.34 -2.04 -0.42
CA ILE A 217 -9.08 -0.79 -1.11
C ILE A 217 -10.28 0.12 -0.88
N GLY A 218 -10.02 1.37 -0.49
CA GLY A 218 -11.07 2.36 -0.33
C GLY A 218 -11.70 2.77 -1.67
N GLY A 219 -12.80 3.53 -1.59
CA GLY A 219 -13.47 4.12 -2.74
C GLY A 219 -12.65 5.22 -3.42
N PRO A 220 -13.24 5.93 -4.39
CA PRO A 220 -12.56 7.01 -5.09
C PRO A 220 -11.95 8.02 -4.11
N THR A 221 -10.69 8.37 -4.36
CA THR A 221 -9.95 9.33 -3.52
C THR A 221 -10.24 10.75 -3.92
N TYR A 222 -10.32 11.64 -2.93
CA TYR A 222 -10.44 13.08 -3.11
C TYR A 222 -9.33 13.81 -2.36
N TYR A 223 -8.93 14.95 -2.91
CA TYR A 223 -8.00 15.89 -2.27
C TYR A 223 -8.78 17.16 -1.95
N LEU A 224 -8.93 17.48 -0.67
CA LEU A 224 -9.46 18.76 -0.24
C LEU A 224 -8.28 19.69 0.05
N VAL A 225 -8.07 20.67 -0.82
CA VAL A 225 -6.95 21.60 -0.75
C VAL A 225 -7.41 22.92 -0.17
N GLN A 226 -6.78 23.32 0.94
CA GLN A 226 -7.07 24.56 1.64
C GLN A 226 -5.79 25.40 1.68
N ALA A 227 -5.90 26.69 1.36
CA ALA A 227 -4.78 27.61 1.49
C ALA A 227 -4.46 27.82 2.96
N ARG A 228 -3.18 28.02 3.29
CA ARG A 228 -2.84 28.57 4.61
C ARG A 228 -3.22 30.05 4.66
N GLN A 229 -3.54 30.57 5.84
CA GLN A 229 -3.95 31.97 5.99
C GLN A 229 -2.94 32.93 5.32
N GLY A 230 -3.46 33.88 4.53
CA GLY A 230 -2.64 34.84 3.78
C GLY A 230 -2.02 34.30 2.49
N THR A 231 -2.29 33.05 2.12
CA THR A 231 -1.90 32.46 0.83
C THR A 231 -3.14 32.18 -0.02
N THR A 232 -2.93 31.93 -1.31
CA THR A 232 -3.96 31.43 -2.21
C THR A 232 -3.64 29.98 -2.54
N VAL A 233 -4.67 29.13 -2.74
CA VAL A 233 -4.45 27.80 -3.29
C VAL A 233 -3.92 28.00 -4.71
N PRO A 234 -2.68 27.60 -5.02
CA PRO A 234 -2.20 27.70 -6.39
C PRO A 234 -3.13 26.89 -7.29
N ALA A 235 -3.60 27.49 -8.38
CA ALA A 235 -4.15 26.70 -9.46
C ALA A 235 -3.03 25.78 -9.95
N LEU A 236 -3.08 24.51 -9.58
CA LEU A 236 -2.11 23.55 -10.05
C LEU A 236 -2.22 23.48 -11.58
N PRO A 237 -1.08 23.41 -12.30
CA PRO A 237 -1.11 23.42 -13.76
C PRO A 237 -2.00 22.28 -14.24
N VAL A 238 -3.01 22.64 -15.05
CA VAL A 238 -3.84 21.66 -15.75
C VAL A 238 -2.88 20.73 -16.50
N PRO A 239 -2.98 19.40 -16.36
CA PRO A 239 -2.11 18.51 -17.11
C PRO A 239 -2.27 18.83 -18.59
N LEU A 240 -1.14 19.12 -19.25
CA LEU A 240 -1.10 19.33 -20.69
C LEU A 240 -1.79 18.12 -21.36
N PRO A 241 -2.71 18.32 -22.32
CA PRO A 241 -3.35 17.19 -23.01
C PRO A 241 -2.25 16.23 -23.47
N THR A 242 -2.39 14.98 -23.06
CA THR A 242 -1.44 13.93 -23.41
C THR A 242 -1.41 13.85 -24.94
N ALA A 243 -0.27 14.14 -25.56
CA ALA A 243 -0.08 13.81 -26.95
C ALA A 243 -0.35 12.31 -27.12
N THR A 244 -1.37 11.97 -27.90
CA THR A 244 -1.58 10.61 -28.39
C THR A 244 -0.25 10.14 -28.95
N ALA A 245 0.30 9.06 -28.40
CA ALA A 245 1.54 8.50 -28.90
C ALA A 245 1.40 8.28 -30.40
N THR A 246 2.13 9.05 -31.21
CA THR A 246 2.25 8.76 -32.63
C THR A 246 2.86 7.36 -32.71
N PRO A 247 2.23 6.38 -33.40
CA PRO A 247 2.79 5.05 -33.50
C PRO A 247 4.21 5.19 -34.04
N THR A 248 5.18 4.77 -33.22
CA THR A 248 6.58 4.73 -33.64
C THR A 248 6.64 3.67 -34.74
N LEU A 249 7.01 4.08 -35.95
CA LEU A 249 7.19 3.15 -37.06
C LEU A 249 8.15 2.05 -36.61
N THR A 250 7.69 0.79 -36.65
CA THR A 250 8.50 -0.39 -36.41
C THR A 250 9.77 -0.28 -37.26
N PRO A 251 10.98 -0.33 -36.67
CA PRO A 251 12.21 -0.28 -37.46
C PRO A 251 12.20 -1.42 -38.47
N ALA A 252 12.53 -1.11 -39.73
CA ALA A 252 12.66 -2.11 -40.78
C ALA A 252 13.66 -3.20 -40.33
N PRO A 253 13.41 -4.49 -40.67
CA PRO A 253 14.28 -5.58 -40.25
C PRO A 253 15.71 -5.29 -40.71
N THR A 254 16.64 -5.29 -39.74
CA THR A 254 18.07 -5.17 -40.02
C THR A 254 18.49 -6.38 -40.86
N ALA A 255 19.09 -6.14 -42.03
CA ALA A 255 19.55 -7.20 -42.91
C ALA A 255 20.50 -8.14 -42.16
N THR A 256 20.16 -9.43 -42.14
CA THR A 256 20.99 -10.49 -41.55
C THR A 256 22.38 -10.46 -42.18
N PRO A 257 23.47 -10.35 -41.41
CA PRO A 257 24.81 -10.39 -41.97
C PRO A 257 25.05 -11.74 -42.66
N ARG A 258 25.56 -11.67 -43.88
CA ARG A 258 25.95 -12.84 -44.68
C ARG A 258 26.98 -13.68 -43.89
N PRO A 259 26.83 -15.02 -43.83
CA PRO A 259 27.77 -15.85 -43.09
C PRO A 259 29.18 -15.69 -43.64
N THR A 260 30.10 -15.34 -42.74
CA THR A 260 31.53 -15.28 -43.04
C THR A 260 32.08 -16.70 -43.02
N ARG A 261 32.93 -17.05 -43.99
CA ARG A 261 33.51 -18.39 -44.13
C ARG A 261 34.21 -18.83 -42.85
N THR A 262 33.84 -20.00 -42.36
CA THR A 262 34.49 -20.69 -41.24
C THR A 262 35.98 -20.89 -41.53
N PRO A 263 36.90 -20.41 -40.67
CA PRO A 263 38.31 -20.69 -40.84
C PRO A 263 38.60 -22.18 -40.60
N ARG A 264 39.49 -22.73 -41.43
CA ARG A 264 39.98 -24.12 -41.37
C ARG A 264 40.73 -24.35 -40.05
N PRO A 265 40.54 -25.50 -39.37
CA PRO A 265 41.22 -25.77 -38.11
C PRO A 265 42.74 -25.87 -38.29
N THR A 266 43.47 -25.13 -37.46
CA THR A 266 44.92 -25.24 -37.27
C THR A 266 45.21 -26.45 -36.38
N ALA A 267 46.23 -27.25 -36.74
CA ALA A 267 46.61 -28.44 -36.00
C ALA A 267 47.00 -28.13 -34.55
N THR A 268 46.37 -28.86 -33.62
CA THR A 268 46.63 -28.83 -32.18
C THR A 268 48.01 -29.42 -31.88
N SER A 269 48.86 -28.67 -31.17
CA SER A 269 50.11 -29.21 -30.62
C SER A 269 49.82 -30.13 -29.43
N THR A 270 50.57 -31.24 -29.36
CA THR A 270 50.54 -32.25 -28.30
C THR A 270 50.90 -31.64 -26.95
N ALA A 271 50.09 -31.91 -25.93
CA ALA A 271 50.31 -31.47 -24.55
C ALA A 271 51.41 -32.27 -23.86
N THR A 272 52.34 -31.56 -23.21
CA THR A 272 53.37 -32.09 -22.30
C THR A 272 52.76 -32.44 -20.94
N VAL A 273 53.03 -33.65 -20.45
CA VAL A 273 52.59 -34.14 -19.13
C VAL A 273 53.19 -33.28 -18.01
N THR A 274 52.34 -32.71 -17.16
CA THR A 274 52.73 -31.98 -15.94
C THR A 274 52.17 -32.71 -14.71
N ALA A 275 52.95 -32.70 -13.63
CA ALA A 275 52.94 -33.63 -12.50
C ALA A 275 51.65 -33.67 -11.65
N SER A 276 51.47 -34.84 -11.02
CA SER A 276 50.40 -35.21 -10.08
C SER A 276 50.40 -34.35 -8.81
N PRO A 277 49.26 -33.82 -8.34
CA PRO A 277 49.17 -33.13 -7.05
C PRO A 277 49.14 -34.11 -5.87
N THR A 278 49.91 -33.78 -4.84
CA THR A 278 49.98 -34.41 -3.52
C THR A 278 48.63 -34.37 -2.78
N ALA A 279 48.25 -35.48 -2.16
CA ALA A 279 47.00 -35.65 -1.42
C ALA A 279 46.86 -34.71 -0.21
N ILE A 280 45.68 -34.10 -0.06
CA ILE A 280 45.24 -33.37 1.14
C ILE A 280 44.52 -34.38 2.07
N PRO A 281 44.77 -34.39 3.39
CA PRO A 281 44.08 -35.28 4.32
C PRO A 281 42.59 -34.92 4.48
N PRO A 282 41.71 -35.90 4.78
CA PRO A 282 40.27 -35.66 4.86
C PRO A 282 39.91 -34.81 6.08
N SER A 283 39.09 -33.78 5.84
CA SER A 283 38.43 -32.98 6.87
C SER A 283 37.30 -33.79 7.52
N ALA A 284 37.18 -33.71 8.84
CA ALA A 284 36.26 -34.51 9.64
C ALA A 284 34.78 -34.21 9.32
N THR A 285 34.04 -35.26 8.96
CA THR A 285 32.58 -35.25 8.83
C THR A 285 31.94 -35.05 10.20
N ALA A 286 31.27 -33.92 10.41
CA ALA A 286 30.40 -33.73 11.57
C ALA A 286 29.14 -34.59 11.41
N THR A 287 29.03 -35.66 12.20
CA THR A 287 27.83 -36.48 12.33
C THR A 287 26.75 -35.67 13.06
N LEU A 288 25.68 -35.30 12.37
CA LEU A 288 24.46 -34.80 13.03
C LEU A 288 23.82 -35.95 13.80
N ARG A 289 23.75 -35.79 15.13
CA ARG A 289 23.07 -36.68 16.06
C ARG A 289 21.55 -36.53 15.85
N PRO A 290 20.75 -37.61 15.78
CA PRO A 290 19.30 -37.48 15.68
C PRO A 290 18.76 -36.85 16.97
N THR A 291 18.14 -35.68 16.86
CA THR A 291 17.33 -35.10 17.93
C THR A 291 15.99 -35.82 17.95
N THR A 292 15.70 -36.47 19.06
CA THR A 292 14.42 -37.05 19.43
C THR A 292 13.31 -36.01 19.27
N PRO A 293 12.18 -36.30 18.61
CA PRO A 293 11.04 -35.37 18.61
C PRO A 293 10.45 -35.30 20.02
N MET A 294 10.26 -34.07 20.53
CA MET A 294 9.45 -33.85 21.71
C MET A 294 8.00 -34.26 21.41
N PRO A 295 7.26 -34.86 22.36
CA PRO A 295 5.86 -35.16 22.16
C PRO A 295 5.07 -33.86 22.07
N VAL A 296 4.42 -33.63 20.93
CA VAL A 296 3.40 -32.60 20.79
C VAL A 296 2.13 -33.14 21.41
N THR A 297 1.73 -32.59 22.56
CA THR A 297 0.43 -32.86 23.16
C THR A 297 -0.64 -32.21 22.28
N VAL A 298 -1.35 -33.03 21.50
CA VAL A 298 -2.53 -32.60 20.75
C VAL A 298 -3.70 -32.54 21.74
N SER A 299 -4.10 -31.35 22.18
CA SER A 299 -5.38 -31.16 22.84
C SER A 299 -6.49 -31.18 21.78
N THR A 300 -7.15 -32.33 21.66
CA THR A 300 -8.41 -32.49 20.94
C THR A 300 -9.50 -31.69 21.64
N VAL A 301 -9.98 -30.61 21.02
CA VAL A 301 -11.25 -29.99 21.39
C VAL A 301 -12.33 -30.67 20.57
N SER A 302 -13.11 -31.54 21.21
CA SER A 302 -14.32 -32.11 20.63
C SER A 302 -15.36 -31.01 20.44
N SER A 303 -15.73 -30.73 19.19
CA SER A 303 -16.94 -29.97 18.87
C SER A 303 -18.13 -30.94 18.87
N THR A 304 -18.89 -30.97 19.96
CA THR A 304 -20.25 -31.53 19.95
C THR A 304 -21.17 -30.52 19.27
N ALA A 305 -21.60 -30.85 18.05
CA ALA A 305 -22.73 -30.20 17.40
C ALA A 305 -24.01 -30.59 18.14
N ALA A 306 -24.67 -29.63 18.75
CA ALA A 306 -26.08 -29.72 19.12
C ALA A 306 -26.85 -28.81 18.16
N ALA A 307 -27.69 -29.43 17.34
CA ALA A 307 -28.71 -28.75 16.56
C ALA A 307 -29.79 -28.26 17.52
N GLU A 308 -30.10 -26.96 17.50
CA GLU A 308 -31.32 -26.46 18.11
C GLU A 308 -31.90 -25.32 17.27
N THR A 309 -33.05 -25.62 16.68
CA THR A 309 -33.98 -24.72 16.00
C THR A 309 -34.60 -23.73 16.98
N THR A 310 -34.52 -22.42 16.73
CA THR A 310 -35.42 -21.39 17.32
C THR A 310 -35.60 -20.27 16.30
N ASN A 311 -36.75 -20.14 15.62
CA ASN A 311 -38.05 -19.61 16.06
C ASN A 311 -38.00 -18.27 16.81
N HIS A 312 -38.65 -17.28 16.21
CA HIS A 312 -38.93 -15.93 16.68
C HIS A 312 -39.51 -15.87 18.11
N ASN A 313 -38.95 -15.01 18.97
CA ASN A 313 -39.61 -14.05 19.88
C ASN A 313 -38.71 -13.73 21.11
N LEU A 314 -38.36 -12.45 21.30
CA LEU A 314 -37.61 -11.95 22.47
C LEU A 314 -38.57 -11.28 23.49
N PRO A 315 -38.49 -11.59 24.80
CA PRO A 315 -39.13 -10.81 25.85
C PRO A 315 -38.12 -10.03 26.74
N GLY A 316 -38.34 -8.71 26.85
CA GLY A 316 -38.40 -7.93 28.11
C GLY A 316 -37.18 -7.70 29.02
N ASN A 317 -36.25 -8.63 29.22
CA ASN A 317 -35.43 -8.62 30.46
C ASN A 317 -33.91 -8.39 30.31
N VAL A 318 -33.42 -7.92 29.16
CA VAL A 318 -31.97 -7.69 28.94
C VAL A 318 -31.46 -6.38 29.57
N TRP A 319 -32.34 -5.42 29.86
CA TRP A 319 -31.95 -4.10 30.37
C TRP A 319 -31.45 -4.09 31.83
N LEU A 320 -31.85 -5.07 32.65
CA LEU A 320 -31.51 -5.07 34.09
C LEU A 320 -30.07 -5.56 34.37
N LEU A 321 -29.47 -6.35 33.46
CA LEU A 321 -28.10 -6.86 33.61
C LEU A 321 -27.03 -5.83 33.21
N MET A 322 -27.32 -4.89 32.32
CA MET A 322 -26.36 -3.86 31.93
C MET A 322 -26.19 -2.75 32.99
N LEU A 323 -27.21 -2.48 33.80
CA LEU A 323 -27.14 -1.46 34.86
C LEU A 323 -26.28 -1.89 36.06
N LEU A 324 -26.19 -3.19 36.35
CA LEU A 324 -25.37 -3.70 37.46
C LEU A 324 -23.87 -3.78 37.12
N ALA A 325 -23.52 -3.99 35.84
CA ALA A 325 -22.12 -3.97 35.39
C ALA A 325 -21.50 -2.56 35.40
N GLY A 326 -22.30 -1.52 35.10
CA GLY A 326 -21.85 -0.13 35.12
C GLY A 326 -21.50 0.40 36.52
N ALA A 327 -22.24 -0.01 37.55
CA ALA A 327 -21.99 0.42 38.93
C ALA A 327 -20.70 -0.18 39.53
N GLY A 328 -20.34 -1.41 39.14
CA GLY A 328 -19.12 -2.08 39.62
C GLY A 328 -17.82 -1.45 39.12
N LEU A 329 -17.79 -0.97 37.88
CA LEU A 329 -16.61 -0.35 37.28
C LEU A 329 -16.36 1.08 37.81
N GLY A 330 -17.43 1.83 38.13
CA GLY A 330 -17.33 3.17 38.72
C GLY A 330 -16.74 3.18 40.14
N LEU A 331 -17.11 2.21 40.98
CA LEU A 331 -16.60 2.08 42.35
C LEU A 331 -15.13 1.64 42.40
N GLY A 332 -14.71 0.77 41.48
CA GLY A 332 -13.31 0.35 41.35
C GLY A 332 -12.36 1.49 40.96
N TRP A 333 -12.79 2.35 40.04
CA TRP A 333 -11.99 3.50 39.59
C TRP A 333 -11.88 4.59 40.67
N TRP A 334 -12.96 4.86 41.41
CA TRP A 334 -12.95 5.80 42.53
C TRP A 334 -12.02 5.35 43.67
N TYR A 335 -12.01 4.04 43.98
CA TYR A 335 -11.12 3.48 45.01
C TYR A 335 -9.64 3.52 44.59
N TYR A 336 -9.33 3.25 43.32
CA TYR A 336 -7.97 3.29 42.79
C TYR A 336 -7.35 4.70 42.82
N ARG A 337 -8.16 5.74 42.57
CA ARG A 337 -7.68 7.14 42.51
C ARG A 337 -7.36 7.73 43.89
N ARG A 338 -7.89 7.16 44.97
CA ARG A 338 -7.73 7.68 46.34
C ARG A 338 -6.51 7.12 47.10
N ARG A 339 -5.76 6.19 46.52
CA ARG A 339 -4.66 5.46 47.18
C ARG A 339 -3.26 5.66 46.59
N ARG A 340 -3.07 6.63 45.67
CA ARG A 340 -1.72 7.04 45.26
C ARG A 340 -1.36 8.36 45.94
N PRO A 341 -0.24 8.45 46.69
CA PRO A 341 0.24 9.69 47.28
C PRO A 341 0.68 10.70 46.21
#